data_AF-A0A4S4FTC6-F1
#
_entry.id   AF-A0A4S4FTC6-F1
#
_cell.length_a   1.000
_cell.length_b   1.000
_cell.length_c   1.000
_cell.angle_alpha   90.00
_cell.angle_beta   90.00
_cell.angle_gamma   90.00
#
_symmetry.space_group_name_H-M   'P 1'
#
loop_
_entity.id
_entity.type
_entity.pdbx_description
1 polymer ?
#
loop_
_entity_poly.entity_id
_entity_poly.type
_entity_poly.pdbx_seq_one_letter_code
_entity_poly.pdbx_strand_id
1 'polypeptide(L)'
;MVKSTFVPTEALLFFNRADAATIDAFAAQIIPSEEGSPGAREAGVVYYIDRALAGFMRDLQPLYRRGLEAISDLAVSVFGKEFSMLYDFEQRSLVAGLDARSQSQPEDFAGQFYRVVREHTVQGFFGDPAYGGNRDVVGWKLVGFPGAQWGYSREQMQPGVDARSIPILTIGDLYSRIGANRT
;
A
#
# COMPACT_ATOMS: atom_id res chain seq x y z
N MET A 1 12.78 -4.14 18.63
CA MET A 1 11.75 -5.18 18.88
C MET A 1 10.42 -4.48 19.08
N VAL A 2 9.60 -4.34 18.03
CA VAL A 2 8.30 -3.66 18.15
C VAL A 2 7.24 -4.56 17.49
N LYS A 3 6.19 -4.89 18.24
CA LYS A 3 4.99 -5.56 17.73
C LYS A 3 4.18 -4.55 16.89
N SER A 4 3.27 -4.98 16.03
CA SER A 4 2.45 -4.01 15.29
C SER A 4 1.70 -3.09 16.27
N THR A 5 1.90 -1.78 16.10
CA THR A 5 1.22 -0.73 16.87
C THR A 5 0.11 -0.09 16.05
N PHE A 6 -0.42 -0.79 15.04
CA PHE A 6 -1.43 -0.23 14.15
C PHE A 6 -2.67 0.16 14.96
N VAL A 7 -2.93 1.47 15.00
CA VAL A 7 -4.14 2.06 15.53
C VAL A 7 -4.76 2.84 14.38
N PRO A 8 -5.98 2.49 13.93
CA PRO A 8 -6.64 3.25 12.88
C PRO A 8 -6.76 4.73 13.30
N THR A 9 -6.25 5.61 12.45
CA THR A 9 -6.39 7.07 12.56
C THR A 9 -7.60 7.58 11.79
N GLU A 10 -8.22 6.73 10.98
CA GLU A 10 -9.45 6.97 10.23
C GLU A 10 -10.41 5.78 10.38
N ALA A 11 -11.68 5.99 10.04
CA ALA A 11 -12.67 4.92 10.05
C ALA A 11 -12.38 3.91 8.93
N LEU A 12 -12.36 2.62 9.28
CA LEU A 12 -12.27 1.51 8.34
C LEU A 12 -13.65 1.21 7.75
N LEU A 13 -13.70 0.92 6.45
CA LEU A 13 -14.92 0.65 5.68
C LEU A 13 -15.15 -0.83 5.44
N PHE A 14 -14.08 -1.61 5.30
CA PHE A 14 -14.15 -3.05 5.03
C PHE A 14 -13.52 -3.88 6.14
N PHE A 15 -12.30 -3.56 6.54
CA PHE A 15 -11.56 -4.35 7.52
C PHE A 15 -12.06 -4.10 8.94
N ASN A 16 -12.00 -5.15 9.76
CA ASN A 16 -11.96 -4.97 11.21
C ASN A 16 -10.54 -4.53 11.64
N ARG A 17 -10.36 -4.18 12.93
CA ARG A 17 -9.07 -3.70 13.44
C ARG A 17 -7.93 -4.72 13.33
N ALA A 18 -8.21 -6.00 13.55
CA ALA A 18 -7.21 -7.06 13.50
C ALA A 18 -6.74 -7.32 12.06
N ASP A 19 -7.70 -7.42 11.13
CA ASP A 19 -7.43 -7.58 9.70
C ASP A 19 -6.60 -6.42 9.15
N ALA A 20 -6.99 -5.19 9.50
CA ALA A 20 -6.25 -3.99 9.10
C ALA A 20 -4.82 -3.98 9.69
N ALA A 21 -4.64 -4.41 10.95
CA ALA A 21 -3.32 -4.51 11.57
C ALA A 21 -2.43 -5.57 10.89
N THR A 22 -3.03 -6.66 10.40
CA THR A 22 -2.33 -7.67 9.60
C THR A 22 -1.92 -7.10 8.24
N ILE A 23 -2.83 -6.46 7.50
CA ILE A 23 -2.51 -5.83 6.20
C ILE A 23 -1.46 -4.72 6.34
N ASP A 24 -1.56 -3.88 7.37
CA ASP A 24 -0.59 -2.83 7.67
C ASP A 24 0.82 -3.39 7.91
N ALA A 25 0.92 -4.42 8.76
CA ALA A 25 2.19 -5.10 9.02
C ALA A 25 2.74 -5.78 7.75
N PHE A 26 1.88 -6.39 6.95
CA PHE A 26 2.26 -7.09 5.73
C PHE A 26 2.79 -6.11 4.66
N ALA A 27 2.09 -5.00 4.46
CA ALA A 27 2.49 -3.93 3.54
C ALA A 27 3.82 -3.30 3.98
N ALA A 28 4.04 -3.12 5.29
CA ALA A 28 5.29 -2.61 5.85
C ALA A 28 6.49 -3.56 5.62
N GLN A 29 6.28 -4.86 5.38
CA GLN A 29 7.36 -5.76 4.96
C GLN A 29 7.64 -5.71 3.45
N ILE A 30 6.67 -5.26 2.64
CA ILE A 30 6.81 -5.14 1.18
C ILE A 30 7.49 -3.82 0.81
N ILE A 31 7.08 -2.71 1.44
CA ILE A 31 7.70 -1.39 1.29
C ILE A 31 8.00 -0.87 2.71
N PRO A 32 9.17 -1.19 3.26
CA PRO A 32 9.54 -0.79 4.61
C PRO A 32 9.86 0.69 4.71
N SER A 33 9.66 1.24 5.90
CA SER A 33 10.13 2.58 6.24
C SER A 33 11.62 2.52 6.56
N GLU A 34 12.37 3.50 6.06
CA GLU A 34 13.78 3.71 6.37
C GLU A 34 13.99 5.13 6.89
N GLU A 35 15.17 5.43 7.43
CA GLU A 35 15.49 6.77 7.90
C GLU A 35 15.38 7.79 6.75
N GLY A 36 14.47 8.75 6.89
CA GLY A 36 14.19 9.76 5.86
C GLY A 36 13.40 9.25 4.64
N SER A 37 13.01 7.98 4.60
CA SER A 37 12.24 7.37 3.50
C SER A 37 10.97 6.70 4.04
N PRO A 38 9.81 7.38 3.99
CA PRO A 38 8.54 6.83 4.46
C PRO A 38 8.14 5.56 3.68
N GLY A 39 7.64 4.55 4.39
CA GLY A 39 7.21 3.27 3.82
C GLY A 39 5.69 3.15 3.67
N ALA A 40 5.22 1.93 3.45
CA ALA A 40 3.79 1.63 3.25
C ALA A 40 2.89 2.16 4.38
N ARG A 41 3.42 2.19 5.61
CA ARG A 41 2.72 2.67 6.79
C ARG A 41 2.42 4.16 6.71
N GLU A 42 3.45 4.97 6.47
CA GLU A 42 3.33 6.42 6.38
C GLU A 42 2.50 6.82 5.15
N ALA A 43 2.64 6.07 4.05
CA ALA A 43 1.83 6.25 2.85
C ALA A 43 0.34 5.91 3.06
N GLY A 44 -0.03 5.24 4.15
CA GLY A 44 -1.42 4.88 4.43
C GLY A 44 -1.96 3.78 3.50
N VAL A 45 -1.10 2.87 3.03
CA VAL A 45 -1.48 1.78 2.10
C VAL A 45 -2.68 0.98 2.60
N VAL A 46 -2.77 0.71 3.90
CA VAL A 46 -3.90 -0.02 4.48
C VAL A 46 -5.25 0.64 4.19
N TYR A 47 -5.30 1.98 4.17
CA TYR A 47 -6.53 2.73 3.88
C TYR A 47 -6.89 2.71 2.39
N TYR A 48 -5.90 2.70 1.50
CA TYR A 48 -6.14 2.44 0.09
C TYR A 48 -6.82 1.07 -0.11
N ILE A 49 -6.23 0.01 0.46
CA ILE A 49 -6.75 -1.35 0.30
C ILE A 49 -8.16 -1.46 0.90
N ASP A 50 -8.37 -0.92 2.10
CA ASP A 50 -9.67 -0.90 2.77
C ASP A 50 -10.77 -0.23 1.91
N ARG A 51 -10.48 0.98 1.41
CA ARG A 51 -11.42 1.74 0.58
C ARG A 51 -11.66 1.08 -0.78
N ALA A 52 -10.61 0.53 -1.39
CA ALA A 52 -10.72 -0.19 -2.64
C ALA A 52 -11.65 -1.41 -2.49
N LEU A 53 -11.50 -2.20 -1.43
CA LEU A 53 -12.35 -3.36 -1.14
C LEU A 53 -13.80 -2.98 -0.78
N ALA A 54 -14.02 -1.81 -0.18
CA ALA A 54 -15.37 -1.29 0.03
C ALA A 54 -16.01 -0.75 -1.28
N GLY A 55 -15.18 -0.33 -2.24
CA GLY A 55 -15.55 0.28 -3.51
C GLY A 55 -15.29 -0.62 -4.73
N PHE A 56 -14.36 -0.21 -5.58
CA PHE A 56 -14.14 -0.76 -6.92
C PHE A 56 -13.51 -2.16 -6.96
N MET A 57 -12.96 -2.66 -5.85
CA MET A 57 -12.43 -4.02 -5.69
C MET A 57 -13.34 -4.92 -4.85
N ARG A 58 -14.65 -4.61 -4.76
CA ARG A 58 -15.61 -5.38 -3.95
C ARG A 58 -15.61 -6.88 -4.24
N ASP A 59 -15.39 -7.28 -5.48
CA ASP A 59 -15.37 -8.70 -5.88
C ASP A 59 -14.20 -9.47 -5.26
N LEU A 60 -13.16 -8.78 -4.77
CA LEU A 60 -12.02 -9.37 -4.07
C LEU A 60 -12.24 -9.54 -2.57
N GLN A 61 -13.36 -9.07 -2.00
CA GLN A 61 -13.62 -9.23 -0.57
C GLN A 61 -13.57 -10.70 -0.09
N PRO A 62 -14.17 -11.70 -0.79
CA PRO A 62 -14.07 -13.10 -0.36
C PRO A 62 -12.63 -13.63 -0.38
N LEU A 63 -11.83 -13.19 -1.36
CA LEU A 63 -10.41 -13.53 -1.44
C LEU A 63 -9.65 -12.98 -0.23
N TYR A 64 -9.89 -11.72 0.13
CA TYR A 64 -9.24 -11.08 1.28
C TYR A 64 -9.58 -11.74 2.61
N ARG A 65 -10.85 -12.08 2.86
CA ARG A 65 -11.26 -12.78 4.09
C ARG A 65 -10.54 -14.12 4.24
N ARG A 66 -10.60 -14.96 3.20
CA ARG A 66 -9.93 -16.27 3.19
C ARG A 66 -8.40 -16.14 3.26
N GLY A 67 -7.83 -15.15 2.57
CA GLY A 67 -6.40 -14.87 2.58
C GLY A 67 -5.91 -14.50 3.98
N LEU A 68 -6.61 -13.61 4.66
CA LEU A 68 -6.28 -13.19 6.03
C LEU A 68 -6.38 -14.35 7.03
N GLU A 69 -7.40 -15.21 6.91
CA GLU A 69 -7.50 -16.46 7.67
C GLU A 69 -6.28 -17.37 7.41
N ALA A 70 -5.90 -17.57 6.14
CA ALA A 70 -4.73 -18.39 5.79
C ALA A 70 -3.40 -17.82 6.33
N ILE A 71 -3.24 -16.49 6.36
CA ILE A 71 -2.07 -15.85 6.97
C ILE A 71 -2.07 -16.01 8.49
N SER A 72 -3.23 -15.86 9.13
CA SER A 72 -3.41 -16.09 10.56
C SER A 72 -3.02 -17.52 10.94
N ASP A 73 -3.59 -18.52 10.26
CA ASP A 73 -3.31 -19.93 10.50
C ASP A 73 -1.83 -20.27 10.28
N LEU A 74 -1.20 -19.69 9.24
CA LEU A 74 0.22 -19.86 8.98
C LEU A 74 1.08 -19.23 10.09
N ALA A 75 0.76 -18.02 10.55
CA ALA A 75 1.48 -17.36 11.62
C ALA A 75 1.37 -18.13 12.94
N VAL A 76 0.17 -18.62 13.28
CA VAL A 76 -0.08 -19.42 14.48
C VAL A 76 0.63 -20.76 14.40
N SER A 77 0.61 -21.44 13.25
CA SER A 77 1.29 -22.73 13.10
C SER A 77 2.82 -22.64 13.17
N VAL A 78 3.42 -21.54 12.66
CA VAL A 78 4.88 -21.36 12.65
C VAL A 78 5.40 -20.74 13.94
N PHE A 79 4.69 -19.77 14.51
CA PHE A 79 5.17 -18.94 15.62
C PHE A 79 4.26 -18.94 16.86
N GLY A 80 3.10 -19.60 16.81
CA GLY A 80 2.15 -19.67 17.93
C GLY A 80 1.41 -18.36 18.23
N LYS A 81 1.43 -17.39 17.31
CA LYS A 81 0.83 -16.05 17.48
C LYS A 81 0.24 -15.54 16.17
N GLU A 82 -0.69 -14.61 16.31
CA GLU A 82 -1.20 -13.78 15.22
C GLU A 82 -0.07 -13.04 14.48
N PHE A 83 -0.18 -12.90 13.16
CA PHE A 83 0.85 -12.26 12.32
C PHE A 83 1.21 -10.84 12.79
N SER A 84 0.21 -10.03 13.13
CA SER A 84 0.39 -8.66 13.62
C SER A 84 1.11 -8.57 14.98
N MET A 85 1.12 -9.67 15.74
CA MET A 85 1.77 -9.79 17.05
C MET A 85 3.21 -10.32 16.99
N LEU A 86 3.67 -10.73 15.80
CA LEU A 86 5.04 -11.18 15.56
C LEU A 86 6.03 -10.02 15.62
N TYR A 87 7.29 -10.34 15.89
CA TYR A 87 8.39 -9.38 15.74
C TYR A 87 8.68 -9.11 14.25
N ASP A 88 9.28 -7.96 13.94
CA ASP A 88 9.61 -7.57 12.56
C ASP A 88 10.35 -8.66 11.77
N PHE A 89 11.35 -9.31 12.38
CA PHE A 89 12.10 -10.35 11.70
C PHE A 89 11.27 -11.62 11.42
N GLU A 90 10.30 -11.94 12.29
CA GLU A 90 9.38 -13.07 12.11
C GLU A 90 8.36 -12.75 11.00
N GLN A 91 7.81 -11.52 10.99
CA GLN A 91 6.95 -11.04 9.92
C GLN A 91 7.67 -11.10 8.57
N ARG A 92 8.89 -10.57 8.52
CA ARG A 92 9.74 -10.59 7.33
C ARG A 92 10.02 -12.01 6.84
N SER A 93 10.35 -12.91 7.76
CA SER A 93 10.61 -14.32 7.44
C SER A 93 9.37 -15.01 6.84
N LEU A 94 8.20 -14.78 7.43
CA LEU A 94 6.95 -15.34 6.93
C LEU A 94 6.58 -14.77 5.56
N VAL A 95 6.68 -13.44 5.37
CA VAL A 95 6.42 -12.76 4.08
C VAL A 95 7.38 -13.24 3.00
N ALA A 96 8.68 -13.37 3.30
CA ALA A 96 9.66 -13.92 2.36
C ALA A 96 9.34 -15.39 1.98
N GLY A 97 8.87 -16.19 2.95
CA GLY A 97 8.40 -17.55 2.70
C GLY A 97 7.20 -17.60 1.75
N LEU A 98 6.24 -16.68 1.90
CA LEU A 98 5.08 -16.56 1.01
C LEU A 98 5.48 -16.13 -0.40
N ASP A 99 6.44 -15.20 -0.52
CA ASP A 99 6.98 -14.80 -1.82
C ASP A 99 7.59 -16.00 -2.55
N ALA A 100 8.47 -16.75 -1.86
CA ALA A 100 9.08 -17.96 -2.41
C ALA A 100 8.03 -19.00 -2.84
N ARG A 101 6.97 -19.22 -2.03
CA ARG A 101 5.86 -20.13 -2.39
C ARG A 101 5.10 -19.63 -3.61
N SER A 102 4.83 -18.32 -3.69
CA SER A 102 4.12 -17.72 -4.83
C SER A 102 4.82 -17.91 -6.18
N GLN A 103 6.14 -18.15 -6.15
CA GLN A 103 6.97 -18.39 -7.33
C GLN A 103 7.15 -19.87 -7.63
N SER A 104 7.35 -20.70 -6.60
CA SER A 104 7.67 -22.14 -6.72
C SER A 104 6.44 -23.06 -6.73
N GLN A 105 5.31 -22.59 -6.19
CA GLN A 105 4.05 -23.33 -6.05
C GLN A 105 2.89 -22.44 -6.51
N PRO A 106 2.66 -22.30 -7.82
CA PRO A 106 1.64 -21.39 -8.36
C PRO A 106 0.23 -21.64 -7.83
N GLU A 107 -0.06 -22.87 -7.39
CA GLU A 107 -1.37 -23.29 -6.85
C GLU A 107 -1.51 -23.05 -5.34
N ASP A 108 -0.42 -22.66 -4.65
CA ASP A 108 -0.46 -22.34 -3.22
C ASP A 108 -1.28 -21.07 -2.97
N PHE A 109 -2.41 -21.22 -2.28
CA PHE A 109 -3.35 -20.13 -2.05
C PHE A 109 -2.73 -18.98 -1.24
N ALA A 110 -1.89 -19.28 -0.24
CA ALA A 110 -1.26 -18.24 0.59
C ALA A 110 -0.24 -17.43 -0.23
N GLY A 111 0.54 -18.09 -1.09
CA GLY A 111 1.41 -17.45 -2.08
C GLY A 111 0.65 -16.61 -3.10
N GLN A 112 -0.48 -17.11 -3.63
CA GLN A 112 -1.35 -16.32 -4.51
C GLN A 112 -1.90 -15.07 -3.79
N PHE A 113 -2.34 -15.21 -2.54
CA PHE A 113 -2.83 -14.09 -1.75
C PHE A 113 -1.72 -13.05 -1.48
N TYR A 114 -0.50 -13.49 -1.16
CA TYR A 114 0.67 -12.61 -1.05
C TYR A 114 0.85 -11.74 -2.29
N ARG A 115 0.75 -12.32 -3.50
CA ARG A 115 0.89 -11.57 -4.76
C ARG A 115 -0.15 -10.47 -4.90
N VAL A 116 -1.40 -10.75 -4.52
CA VAL A 116 -2.49 -9.76 -4.55
C VAL A 116 -2.24 -8.63 -3.56
N VAL A 117 -1.86 -8.95 -2.31
CA VAL A 117 -1.54 -7.91 -1.31
C VAL A 117 -0.31 -7.09 -1.74
N ARG A 118 0.70 -7.72 -2.32
CA ARG A 118 1.88 -7.05 -2.88
C ARG A 118 1.50 -6.08 -3.99
N GLU A 119 0.67 -6.51 -4.93
CA GLU A 119 0.19 -5.66 -6.01
C GLU A 119 -0.57 -4.45 -5.47
N HIS A 120 -1.54 -4.67 -4.57
CA HIS A 120 -2.30 -3.57 -3.99
C HIS A 120 -1.47 -2.67 -3.07
N THR A 121 -0.39 -3.19 -2.47
CA THR A 121 0.58 -2.38 -1.73
C THR A 121 1.31 -1.40 -2.65
N VAL A 122 1.78 -1.88 -3.81
CA VAL A 122 2.42 -1.03 -4.82
C VAL A 122 1.43 0.01 -5.36
N GLN A 123 0.19 -0.40 -5.66
CA GLN A 123 -0.84 0.54 -6.11
C GLN A 123 -1.17 1.59 -5.04
N GLY A 124 -1.32 1.18 -3.78
CA GLY A 124 -1.60 2.09 -2.68
C GLY A 124 -0.44 3.02 -2.36
N PHE A 125 0.80 2.61 -2.61
CA PHE A 125 1.97 3.44 -2.34
C PHE A 125 2.27 4.43 -3.47
N PHE A 126 2.02 4.06 -4.74
CA PHE A 126 2.34 4.89 -5.91
C PHE A 126 1.11 5.49 -6.62
N GLY A 127 -0.10 5.18 -6.18
CA GLY A 127 -1.34 5.76 -6.70
C GLY A 127 -1.58 7.21 -6.28
N ASP A 128 -2.58 7.86 -6.85
CA ASP A 128 -2.98 9.21 -6.40
C ASP A 128 -3.55 9.17 -4.97
N PRO A 129 -3.19 10.14 -4.09
CA PRO A 129 -3.69 10.15 -2.72
C PRO A 129 -5.21 10.22 -2.58
N ALA A 130 -5.94 10.65 -3.62
CA ALA A 130 -7.40 10.64 -3.65
C ALA A 130 -8.01 9.25 -3.40
N TYR A 131 -7.26 8.17 -3.67
CA TYR A 131 -7.70 6.80 -3.40
C TYR A 131 -7.43 6.31 -1.97
N GLY A 132 -6.83 7.15 -1.11
CA GLY A 132 -6.60 6.87 0.31
C GLY A 132 -5.22 6.31 0.66
N GLY A 133 -4.38 6.05 -0.34
CA GLY A 133 -2.96 5.69 -0.15
C GLY A 133 -2.04 6.88 -0.45
N ASN A 134 -0.76 6.61 -0.65
CA ASN A 134 0.29 7.58 -1.01
C ASN A 134 0.17 8.93 -0.29
N ARG A 135 -0.14 8.90 1.02
CA ARG A 135 -0.34 10.11 1.82
C ARG A 135 0.89 11.01 1.71
N ASP A 136 0.65 12.32 1.66
CA ASP A 136 1.69 13.34 1.47
C ASP A 136 2.57 13.12 0.22
N VAL A 137 2.05 12.38 -0.77
CA VAL A 137 2.69 12.00 -2.03
C VAL A 137 4.08 11.39 -1.84
N VAL A 138 4.28 10.63 -0.75
CA VAL A 138 5.60 10.07 -0.38
C VAL A 138 6.16 9.13 -1.45
N GLY A 139 5.32 8.29 -2.06
CA GLY A 139 5.75 7.38 -3.12
C GLY A 139 6.14 8.13 -4.40
N TRP A 140 5.46 9.23 -4.72
CA TRP A 140 5.80 10.07 -5.87
C TRP A 140 7.11 10.85 -5.64
N LYS A 141 7.30 11.38 -4.44
CA LYS A 141 8.57 12.01 -4.03
C LYS A 141 9.73 11.03 -4.14
N LEU A 142 9.54 9.78 -3.74
CA LEU A 142 10.56 8.73 -3.80
C LEU A 142 11.08 8.48 -5.22
N VAL A 143 10.18 8.38 -6.21
CA VAL A 143 10.56 8.08 -7.60
C VAL A 143 10.73 9.34 -8.47
N GLY A 144 10.53 10.52 -7.91
CA GLY A 144 10.59 11.79 -8.65
C GLY A 144 9.45 11.97 -9.66
N PHE A 145 8.29 11.37 -9.39
CA PHE A 145 7.12 11.49 -10.27
C PHE A 145 6.37 12.80 -9.96
N PRO A 146 6.12 13.67 -10.97
CA PRO A 146 5.44 14.95 -10.75
C PRO A 146 3.92 14.83 -10.60
N GLY A 147 3.37 13.61 -10.55
CA GLY A 147 1.94 13.41 -10.33
C GLY A 147 1.07 13.63 -11.57
N ALA A 148 -0.21 13.88 -11.34
CA ALA A 148 -1.22 14.14 -12.36
C ALA A 148 -1.00 15.53 -12.97
N GLN A 149 -0.39 15.58 -14.15
CA GLN A 149 -0.22 16.80 -14.93
C GLN A 149 -1.24 16.84 -16.07
N TRP A 150 -1.83 18.02 -16.38
CA TRP A 150 -2.69 18.18 -17.57
C TRP A 150 -1.92 18.04 -18.89
N GLY A 151 -0.62 18.31 -18.83
CA GLY A 151 0.30 18.28 -19.95
C GLY A 151 1.64 18.89 -19.52
N TYR A 152 2.65 18.71 -20.35
CA TYR A 152 3.97 19.28 -20.15
C TYR A 152 4.21 20.39 -21.18
N SER A 153 4.90 21.46 -20.76
CA SER A 153 5.40 22.48 -21.68
C SER A 153 6.48 21.91 -22.61
N ARG A 154 6.77 22.61 -23.72
CA ARG A 154 7.85 22.23 -24.64
C ARG A 154 9.18 22.13 -23.92
N GLU A 155 9.45 23.05 -23.00
CA GLU A 155 10.66 23.12 -22.19
C GLU A 155 10.76 21.89 -21.28
N GLN A 156 9.66 21.50 -20.63
CA GLN A 156 9.61 20.31 -19.76
C GLN A 156 9.75 18.99 -20.53
N MET A 157 9.41 18.96 -21.81
CA MET A 157 9.56 17.78 -22.66
C MET A 157 10.96 17.62 -23.27
N GLN A 158 11.88 18.55 -23.03
CA GLN A 158 13.26 18.43 -23.54
C GLN A 158 14.00 17.26 -22.86
N PRO A 159 14.87 16.54 -23.59
CA PRO A 159 15.76 15.55 -22.98
C PRO A 159 16.62 16.18 -21.87
N GLY A 160 16.76 15.46 -20.75
CA GLY A 160 17.59 15.88 -19.62
C GLY A 160 16.92 16.80 -18.60
N VAL A 161 15.64 17.14 -18.79
CA VAL A 161 14.84 17.84 -17.76
C VAL A 161 14.68 16.94 -16.54
N ASP A 162 14.97 17.48 -15.35
CA ASP A 162 14.70 16.80 -14.10
C ASP A 162 13.22 16.94 -13.72
N ALA A 163 12.48 15.84 -13.79
CA ALA A 163 11.07 15.81 -13.41
C ALA A 163 10.83 16.21 -11.95
N ARG A 164 11.83 16.08 -11.07
CA ARG A 164 11.75 16.53 -9.67
C ARG A 164 11.64 18.05 -9.52
N SER A 165 12.02 18.81 -10.55
CA SER A 165 11.83 20.26 -10.58
C SER A 165 10.40 20.68 -10.92
N ILE A 166 9.57 19.76 -11.41
CA ILE A 166 8.17 20.01 -11.75
C ILE A 166 7.34 19.87 -10.47
N PRO A 167 6.46 20.84 -10.13
CA PRO A 167 5.60 20.74 -8.97
C PRO A 167 4.76 19.47 -9.00
N ILE A 168 4.74 18.73 -7.89
CA ILE A 168 3.90 17.55 -7.75
C ILE A 168 2.44 17.98 -7.66
N LEU A 169 1.59 17.42 -8.52
CA LEU A 169 0.15 17.69 -8.53
C LEU A 169 -0.64 16.39 -8.37
N THR A 170 -1.62 16.41 -7.48
CA THR A 170 -2.64 15.36 -7.36
C THR A 170 -3.83 15.66 -8.27
N ILE A 171 -4.68 14.66 -8.50
CA ILE A 171 -5.98 14.84 -9.15
C ILE A 171 -6.81 15.90 -8.41
N GLY A 172 -6.73 15.93 -7.08
CA GLY A 172 -7.39 16.95 -6.25
C GLY A 172 -6.90 18.37 -6.55
N ASP A 173 -5.59 18.55 -6.74
CA ASP A 173 -4.99 19.84 -7.12
C ASP A 173 -5.48 20.28 -8.51
N LEU A 174 -5.56 19.34 -9.45
CA LEU A 174 -6.05 19.61 -10.80
C LEU A 174 -7.51 20.09 -10.80
N TYR A 175 -8.40 19.42 -10.07
CA TYR A 175 -9.80 19.82 -9.98
C TYR A 175 -10.01 21.15 -9.26
N SER A 176 -9.23 21.42 -8.22
CA SER A 176 -9.29 22.69 -7.48
C SER A 176 -8.95 23.88 -8.37
N ARG A 177 -7.98 23.72 -9.28
CA ARG A 177 -7.57 24.76 -10.25
C ARG A 177 -8.64 25.06 -11.30
N ILE A 178 -9.41 24.05 -11.72
CA ILE A 178 -10.55 24.27 -12.63
C ILE A 178 -11.65 25.07 -11.92
N GLY A 179 -11.94 24.73 -10.65
CA GLY A 179 -12.96 25.41 -9.85
C GLY A 179 -12.64 26.88 -9.56
N ALA A 180 -11.37 27.21 -9.31
CA ALA A 180 -10.91 28.57 -9.02
C ALA A 180 -10.96 29.53 -10.22
N ASN A 181 -10.91 29.02 -11.45
CA ASN A 181 -10.97 29.83 -12.68
C ASN A 181 -12.40 30.20 -13.11
N ARG A 182 -13.43 29.90 -12.30
CA ARG A 182 -14.85 30.17 -12.59
C ARG A 182 -15.48 31.29 -11.76
N THR A 183 -14.69 32.02 -10.98
CA THR A 183 -15.10 33.20 -10.18
C THR A 183 -14.33 34.42 -10.61
#